data_AF-A0A0E3P292-F1
#
_entry.id   AF-A0A0E3P292-F1
#
_cell.length_a   1.000
_cell.length_b   1.000
_cell.length_c   1.000
_cell.angle_alpha   90.00
_cell.angle_beta   90.00
_cell.angle_gamma   90.00
#
_symmetry.space_group_name_H-M   'P 1'
#
loop_
_entity.id
_entity.type
_entity.pdbx_description
1 polymer ?
#
loop_
_entity_poly.entity_id
_entity_poly.type
_entity_poly.pdbx_seq_one_letter_code
_entity_poly.pdbx_strand_id
1 'polypeptide(L)'
;MKPIIPEEERSKEPLDTERIIYHPDMVRANDWVINEYEAPLRELCIFVPCAKRKPYHESPSHKKFDRIIFGLVNPEGVHIVTFGTCGIAPRELDTEYPFMNYTFMMGKCNVTKIKRDFIKIESERIAAYLEKTRANYRHRIAYCIGDFRTAMEKALEMVDIKVDIVPRESTIQRMIQPNKPFIYNSLSSKEYLQDFSDAITDAFGLPRREVGLKEDISVDDTDWYVL
;
A
#
# COMPACT_ATOMS: atom_id res chain seq x y z
N MET A 1 0.35 -18.36 -15.76
CA MET A 1 0.81 -18.57 -14.37
C MET A 1 -0.07 -19.65 -13.74
N LYS A 2 0.45 -20.49 -12.84
CA LYS A 2 -0.45 -21.33 -12.02
C LYS A 2 -1.15 -20.41 -11.02
N PRO A 3 -2.46 -20.56 -10.78
CA PRO A 3 -3.15 -19.73 -9.79
C PRO A 3 -2.55 -19.99 -8.40
N ILE A 4 -2.55 -18.96 -7.55
CA ILE A 4 -2.10 -19.08 -6.15
C ILE A 4 -2.93 -20.17 -5.43
N ILE A 5 -4.24 -20.18 -5.68
CA ILE A 5 -5.19 -21.16 -5.16
C ILE A 5 -6.06 -21.67 -6.33
N PRO A 6 -5.94 -22.95 -6.70
CA PRO A 6 -6.82 -23.59 -7.69
C PRO A 6 -8.30 -23.42 -7.32
N GLU A 7 -9.17 -23.28 -8.30
CA GLU A 7 -10.58 -22.93 -8.08
C GLU A 7 -11.33 -23.98 -7.26
N GLU A 8 -11.03 -25.24 -7.50
CA GLU A 8 -11.58 -26.41 -6.80
C GLU A 8 -11.15 -26.49 -5.31
N GLU A 9 -10.10 -25.77 -4.93
CA GLU A 9 -9.57 -25.73 -3.57
C GLU A 9 -10.01 -24.49 -2.78
N ARG A 10 -10.71 -23.54 -3.43
CA ARG A 10 -11.13 -22.29 -2.79
C ARG A 10 -12.19 -22.56 -1.73
N SER A 11 -12.06 -21.85 -0.62
CA SER A 11 -13.06 -21.81 0.44
C SER A 11 -14.39 -21.26 -0.08
N LYS A 12 -15.48 -21.77 0.50
CA LYS A 12 -16.84 -21.26 0.28
C LYS A 12 -17.20 -20.12 1.22
N GLU A 13 -16.30 -19.74 2.13
CA GLU A 13 -16.52 -18.63 3.04
C GLU A 13 -16.62 -17.29 2.27
N PRO A 14 -17.43 -16.35 2.76
CA PRO A 14 -17.63 -15.08 2.10
C PRO A 14 -16.42 -14.15 2.25
N LEU A 15 -16.06 -13.44 1.16
CA LEU A 15 -14.95 -12.48 1.12
C LEU A 15 -15.41 -11.01 1.34
N ASP A 16 -16.62 -10.78 1.84
CA ASP A 16 -17.23 -9.45 1.99
C ASP A 16 -17.42 -9.00 3.46
N THR A 17 -17.02 -9.83 4.42
CA THR A 17 -17.17 -9.56 5.86
C THR A 17 -15.84 -9.23 6.54
N GLU A 18 -15.89 -8.75 7.79
CA GLU A 18 -14.71 -8.49 8.62
C GLU A 18 -13.88 -9.75 8.90
N ARG A 19 -14.45 -10.94 8.68
CA ARG A 19 -13.76 -12.22 8.82
C ARG A 19 -12.64 -12.40 7.80
N ILE A 20 -12.58 -11.55 6.76
CA ILE A 20 -11.59 -11.62 5.68
C ILE A 20 -10.15 -11.70 6.18
N ILE A 21 -9.82 -11.03 7.30
CA ILE A 21 -8.46 -11.04 7.86
C ILE A 21 -8.02 -12.42 8.37
N TYR A 22 -8.99 -13.30 8.66
CA TYR A 22 -8.77 -14.69 9.08
C TYR A 22 -9.17 -15.72 8.01
N HIS A 23 -9.63 -15.27 6.84
CA HIS A 23 -10.19 -16.16 5.82
C HIS A 23 -9.11 -17.14 5.36
N PRO A 24 -9.41 -18.45 5.26
CA PRO A 24 -8.42 -19.48 4.96
C PRO A 24 -7.66 -19.21 3.66
N ASP A 25 -8.36 -18.80 2.60
CA ASP A 25 -7.69 -18.48 1.33
C ASP A 25 -6.87 -17.20 1.40
N MET A 26 -7.23 -16.26 2.28
CA MET A 26 -6.43 -15.05 2.47
C MET A 26 -5.14 -15.37 3.22
N VAL A 27 -5.22 -16.23 4.24
CA VAL A 27 -4.05 -16.76 4.94
C VAL A 27 -3.15 -17.51 3.96
N ARG A 28 -3.71 -18.47 3.21
CA ARG A 28 -2.96 -19.28 2.24
C ARG A 28 -2.30 -18.43 1.15
N ALA A 29 -2.98 -17.40 0.64
CA ALA A 29 -2.39 -16.52 -0.37
C ALA A 29 -1.23 -15.68 0.19
N ASN A 30 -1.33 -15.19 1.42
CA ASN A 30 -0.20 -14.52 2.07
C ASN A 30 0.95 -15.48 2.34
N ASP A 31 0.67 -16.70 2.79
CA ASP A 31 1.69 -17.73 2.98
C ASP A 31 2.40 -18.04 1.65
N TRP A 32 1.66 -18.10 0.55
CA TRP A 32 2.24 -18.27 -0.78
C TRP A 32 3.12 -17.07 -1.19
N VAL A 33 2.69 -15.83 -0.93
CA VAL A 33 3.51 -14.63 -1.17
C VAL A 33 4.82 -14.67 -0.36
N ILE A 34 4.79 -15.21 0.85
CA ILE A 34 5.99 -15.32 1.69
C ILE A 34 6.89 -16.48 1.25
N ASN A 35 6.33 -17.64 0.91
CA ASN A 35 7.12 -18.86 0.71
C ASN A 35 7.45 -19.19 -0.75
N GLU A 36 6.61 -18.79 -1.71
CA GLU A 36 6.68 -19.26 -3.10
C GLU A 36 6.91 -18.14 -4.12
N TYR A 37 6.40 -16.93 -3.84
CA TYR A 37 6.63 -15.78 -4.71
C TYR A 37 8.08 -15.31 -4.66
N GLU A 38 8.69 -15.10 -5.83
CA GLU A 38 10.05 -14.55 -5.96
C GLU A 38 9.97 -13.06 -6.25
N ALA A 39 10.28 -12.25 -5.24
CA ALA A 39 10.26 -10.79 -5.39
C ALA A 39 11.42 -10.29 -6.26
N PRO A 40 11.22 -9.29 -7.13
CA PRO A 40 12.27 -8.78 -7.99
C PRO A 40 13.36 -8.04 -7.20
N LEU A 41 14.57 -7.97 -7.76
CA LEU A 41 15.60 -7.02 -7.33
C LEU A 41 15.33 -5.65 -7.99
N ARG A 42 15.16 -4.59 -7.20
CA ARG A 42 14.84 -3.24 -7.68
C ARG A 42 15.51 -2.17 -6.83
N GLU A 43 15.75 -0.99 -7.38
CA GLU A 43 16.33 0.12 -6.61
C GLU A 43 15.38 0.59 -5.51
N LEU A 44 14.08 0.68 -5.81
CA LEU A 44 13.06 1.16 -4.88
C LEU A 44 11.89 0.17 -4.75
N CYS A 45 11.49 -0.11 -3.50
CA CYS A 45 10.20 -0.71 -3.20
C CYS A 45 9.27 0.32 -2.55
N ILE A 46 8.04 0.41 -3.04
CA ILE A 46 7.01 1.30 -2.51
C ILE A 46 5.85 0.47 -1.99
N PHE A 47 5.58 0.59 -0.69
CA PHE A 47 4.40 0.05 -0.04
C PHE A 47 3.26 1.07 -0.10
N VAL A 48 2.11 0.67 -0.64
CA VAL A 48 0.89 1.50 -0.71
C VAL A 48 -0.30 0.74 -0.13
N PRO A 49 -1.28 1.42 0.48
CA PRO A 49 -2.45 0.75 1.03
C PRO A 49 -3.35 0.20 -0.09
N CYS A 50 -4.08 -0.85 0.26
CA CYS A 50 -5.15 -1.41 -0.56
C CYS A 50 -6.24 -0.38 -0.87
N ALA A 51 -6.96 -0.59 -1.98
CA ALA A 51 -8.00 0.31 -2.45
C ALA A 51 -9.37 -0.37 -2.50
N LYS A 52 -10.45 0.42 -2.52
CA LYS A 52 -11.81 -0.08 -2.69
C LYS A 52 -11.98 -0.80 -4.03
N ARG A 53 -11.53 -0.16 -5.12
CA ARG A 53 -11.54 -0.72 -6.47
C ARG A 53 -10.37 -1.69 -6.61
N LYS A 54 -10.65 -2.88 -7.15
CA LYS A 54 -9.67 -3.89 -7.54
C LYS A 54 -9.78 -4.16 -9.05
N PRO A 55 -8.69 -4.61 -9.71
CA PRO A 55 -7.34 -4.71 -9.17
C PRO A 55 -6.80 -3.33 -8.74
N TYR A 56 -5.88 -3.29 -7.79
CA TYR A 56 -5.55 -2.05 -7.08
C TYR A 56 -4.94 -1.01 -7.99
N HIS A 57 -4.10 -1.43 -8.93
CA HIS A 57 -3.44 -0.55 -9.90
C HIS A 57 -4.45 0.23 -10.78
N GLU A 58 -5.68 -0.27 -10.95
CA GLU A 58 -6.74 0.46 -11.67
C GLU A 58 -7.49 1.48 -10.81
N SER A 59 -7.28 1.48 -9.50
CA SER A 59 -7.98 2.39 -8.59
C SER A 59 -7.59 3.85 -8.85
N PRO A 60 -8.51 4.82 -8.71
CA PRO A 60 -8.18 6.24 -8.88
C PRO A 60 -7.01 6.71 -7.99
N SER A 61 -6.91 6.18 -6.77
CA SER A 61 -5.81 6.49 -5.87
C SER A 61 -4.47 5.94 -6.39
N HIS A 62 -4.41 4.68 -6.82
CA HIS A 62 -3.17 4.10 -7.35
C HIS A 62 -2.74 4.79 -8.64
N LYS A 63 -3.67 5.18 -9.52
CA LYS A 63 -3.34 5.98 -10.71
C LYS A 63 -2.69 7.32 -10.35
N LYS A 64 -3.13 7.97 -9.28
CA LYS A 64 -2.50 9.20 -8.77
C LYS A 64 -1.12 8.91 -8.18
N PHE A 65 -0.95 7.81 -7.45
CA PHE A 65 0.36 7.40 -6.93
C PHE A 65 1.34 7.11 -8.08
N ASP A 66 0.90 6.37 -9.09
CA ASP A 66 1.67 6.00 -10.27
C ASP A 66 2.16 7.22 -11.05
N ARG A 67 1.33 8.26 -11.18
CA ARG A 67 1.76 9.52 -11.81
C ARG A 67 2.89 10.20 -11.06
N ILE A 68 2.88 10.16 -9.72
CA ILE A 68 3.98 10.70 -8.92
C ILE A 68 5.23 9.83 -9.07
N ILE A 69 5.09 8.52 -8.89
CA ILE A 69 6.19 7.56 -8.95
C ILE A 69 6.88 7.61 -10.33
N PHE A 70 6.12 7.38 -11.40
CA PHE A 70 6.66 7.27 -12.75
C PHE A 70 6.94 8.63 -13.40
N GLY A 71 6.50 9.73 -12.78
CA GLY A 71 6.94 11.09 -13.12
C GLY A 71 8.33 11.44 -12.60
N LEU A 72 8.88 10.63 -11.69
CA LEU A 72 10.17 10.85 -11.02
C LEU A 72 11.21 9.78 -11.35
N VAL A 73 10.80 8.51 -11.45
CA VAL A 73 11.71 7.37 -11.61
C VAL A 73 11.23 6.40 -12.68
N ASN A 74 12.19 5.66 -13.28
CA ASN A 74 11.89 4.65 -14.30
C ASN A 74 11.06 3.49 -13.69
N PRO A 75 9.91 3.12 -14.28
CA PRO A 75 9.11 1.97 -13.83
C PRO A 75 9.90 0.67 -13.60
N GLU A 76 10.92 0.39 -14.42
CA GLU A 76 11.73 -0.83 -14.30
C GLU A 76 12.55 -0.89 -13.00
N GLY A 77 12.82 0.27 -12.37
CA GLY A 77 13.56 0.39 -11.12
C GLY A 77 12.69 0.32 -9.87
N VAL A 78 11.36 0.18 -10.01
CA VAL A 78 10.40 0.26 -8.91
C VAL A 78 9.63 -1.05 -8.77
N HIS A 79 9.52 -1.54 -7.53
CA HIS A 79 8.56 -2.57 -7.14
C HIS A 79 7.46 -1.93 -6.30
N ILE A 80 6.20 -2.12 -6.69
CA ILE A 80 5.04 -1.60 -5.95
C ILE A 80 4.33 -2.76 -5.25
N VAL A 81 4.21 -2.64 -3.93
CA VAL A 81 3.61 -3.66 -3.07
C VAL A 81 2.41 -3.05 -2.37
N THR A 82 1.23 -3.64 -2.61
CA THR A 82 0.03 -3.24 -1.88
C THR A 82 -0.03 -3.98 -0.56
N PHE A 83 -0.52 -3.33 0.50
CA PHE A 83 -0.78 -3.98 1.79
C PHE A 83 -2.09 -3.49 2.41
N GLY A 84 -2.64 -4.24 3.37
CA GLY A 84 -3.83 -3.84 4.11
C GLY A 84 -4.82 -4.97 4.35
N THR A 85 -6.09 -4.77 3.96
CA THR A 85 -7.20 -5.65 4.37
C THR A 85 -6.95 -7.14 4.05
N CYS A 86 -6.24 -7.40 2.95
CA CYS A 86 -5.93 -8.74 2.44
C CYS A 86 -4.47 -9.18 2.73
N GLY A 87 -3.69 -8.42 3.49
CA GLY A 87 -2.24 -8.66 3.58
C GLY A 87 -1.45 -8.10 2.41
N ILE A 88 -0.28 -8.69 2.19
CA ILE A 88 0.72 -8.23 1.23
C ILE A 88 0.40 -8.77 -0.16
N ALA A 89 0.24 -7.86 -1.12
CA ALA A 89 -0.05 -8.14 -2.52
C ALA A 89 0.88 -7.30 -3.44
N PRO A 90 2.02 -7.85 -3.86
CA PRO A 90 2.81 -7.32 -4.97
C PRO A 90 1.92 -7.00 -6.17
N ARG A 91 2.18 -5.89 -6.86
CA ARG A 91 1.27 -5.39 -7.92
C ARG A 91 1.03 -6.40 -9.04
N GLU A 92 2.04 -7.18 -9.40
CA GLU A 92 1.93 -8.26 -10.40
C GLU A 92 1.00 -9.41 -9.97
N LEU A 93 0.62 -9.48 -8.70
CA LEU A 93 -0.32 -10.47 -8.15
C LEU A 93 -1.69 -9.86 -7.82
N ASP A 94 -1.92 -8.56 -8.05
CA ASP A 94 -3.15 -7.91 -7.56
C ASP A 94 -4.44 -8.28 -8.31
N THR A 95 -4.30 -9.02 -9.43
CA THR A 95 -5.38 -9.66 -10.20
C THR A 95 -5.58 -11.13 -9.83
N GLU A 96 -4.75 -11.69 -8.96
CA GLU A 96 -4.88 -13.09 -8.54
C GLU A 96 -5.91 -13.23 -7.42
N TYR A 97 -6.55 -14.41 -7.37
CA TYR A 97 -7.40 -14.78 -6.25
C TYR A 97 -6.53 -15.00 -4.98
N PRO A 98 -6.94 -14.49 -3.80
CA PRO A 98 -8.18 -13.77 -3.49
C PRO A 98 -8.06 -12.23 -3.49
N PHE A 99 -6.90 -11.66 -3.86
CA PHE A 99 -6.61 -10.24 -3.71
C PHE A 99 -7.60 -9.33 -4.46
N MET A 100 -8.08 -9.74 -5.63
CA MET A 100 -9.06 -8.94 -6.37
C MET A 100 -10.53 -9.18 -5.97
N ASN A 101 -10.82 -10.21 -5.17
CA ASN A 101 -12.17 -10.77 -5.03
C ASN A 101 -12.93 -10.34 -3.77
N TYR A 102 -12.25 -9.73 -2.80
CA TYR A 102 -12.90 -9.28 -1.55
C TYR A 102 -13.50 -7.88 -1.70
N THR A 103 -14.58 -7.60 -0.95
CA THR A 103 -15.27 -6.30 -0.96
C THR A 103 -15.25 -5.58 0.38
N PHE A 104 -14.89 -6.29 1.47
CA PHE A 104 -14.75 -5.70 2.80
C PHE A 104 -13.73 -4.54 2.81
N MET A 105 -13.97 -3.53 3.63
CA MET A 105 -13.09 -2.35 3.75
C MET A 105 -12.68 -2.15 5.20
N MET A 106 -11.43 -2.49 5.54
CA MET A 106 -10.91 -2.30 6.90
C MET A 106 -11.01 -0.85 7.38
N GLY A 107 -10.76 0.13 6.49
CA GLY A 107 -10.86 1.55 6.83
C GLY A 107 -12.26 2.04 7.22
N LYS A 108 -13.32 1.24 7.00
CA LYS A 108 -14.69 1.53 7.46
C LYS A 108 -15.14 0.66 8.63
N CYS A 109 -14.29 -0.28 9.08
CA CYS A 109 -14.61 -1.13 10.21
C CYS A 109 -14.55 -0.31 11.50
N ASN A 110 -15.58 -0.42 12.35
CA ASN A 110 -15.61 0.21 13.68
C ASN A 110 -15.58 -0.82 14.82
N VAL A 111 -15.35 -2.10 14.49
CA VAL A 111 -15.28 -3.17 15.49
C VAL A 111 -13.87 -3.19 16.09
N THR A 112 -13.75 -2.75 17.34
CA THR A 112 -12.47 -2.61 18.05
C THR A 112 -11.62 -3.89 18.01
N LYS A 113 -12.23 -5.06 18.19
CA LYS A 113 -11.53 -6.34 18.12
C LYS A 113 -10.91 -6.58 16.74
N ILE A 114 -11.67 -6.32 15.67
CA ILE A 114 -11.21 -6.51 14.30
C ILE A 114 -10.06 -5.55 13.97
N LYS A 115 -10.14 -4.29 14.39
CA LYS A 115 -9.02 -3.34 14.21
C LYS A 115 -7.76 -3.79 14.90
N ARG A 116 -7.88 -4.26 16.15
CA ARG A 116 -6.74 -4.78 16.93
C ARG A 116 -6.10 -5.97 16.22
N ASP A 117 -6.93 -6.92 15.81
CA ASP A 117 -6.45 -8.15 15.16
C ASP A 117 -5.87 -7.86 13.78
N PHE A 118 -6.47 -6.92 13.03
CA PHE A 118 -5.91 -6.40 11.78
C PHE A 118 -4.51 -5.84 11.98
N ILE A 119 -4.34 -4.90 12.93
CA ILE A 119 -3.03 -4.30 13.19
C ILE A 119 -1.99 -5.37 13.51
N LYS A 120 -2.35 -6.37 14.34
CA LYS A 120 -1.47 -7.47 14.71
C LYS A 120 -1.09 -8.31 13.48
N ILE A 121 -2.08 -8.91 12.82
CA ILE A 121 -1.87 -9.83 11.69
C ILE A 121 -1.13 -9.11 10.55
N GLU A 122 -1.51 -7.87 10.26
CA GLU A 122 -0.90 -7.11 9.18
C GLU A 122 0.54 -6.71 9.50
N SER A 123 0.85 -6.33 10.75
CA SER A 123 2.24 -6.07 11.14
C SER A 123 3.13 -7.31 11.00
N GLU A 124 2.60 -8.50 11.35
CA GLU A 124 3.33 -9.77 11.20
C GLU A 124 3.58 -10.10 9.73
N ARG A 125 2.59 -9.89 8.85
CA ARG A 125 2.73 -10.10 7.39
C ARG A 125 3.70 -9.12 6.75
N ILE A 126 3.62 -7.84 7.09
CA ILE A 126 4.57 -6.83 6.61
C ILE A 126 5.98 -7.19 7.06
N ALA A 127 6.19 -7.53 8.33
CA ALA A 127 7.50 -7.90 8.87
C ALA A 127 8.09 -9.11 8.13
N ALA A 128 7.29 -10.16 7.91
CA ALA A 128 7.72 -11.34 7.17
C ALA A 128 8.13 -11.01 5.72
N TYR A 129 7.38 -10.14 5.04
CA TYR A 129 7.71 -9.74 3.68
C TYR A 129 8.96 -8.84 3.62
N LEU A 130 9.12 -7.91 4.58
CA LEU A 130 10.33 -7.11 4.71
C LEU A 130 11.55 -8.01 4.90
N GLU A 131 11.47 -9.02 5.77
CA GLU A 131 12.56 -9.96 6.01
C GLU A 131 12.88 -10.80 4.76
N LYS A 132 11.85 -11.38 4.12
CA LYS A 132 11.99 -12.13 2.85
C LYS A 132 12.73 -11.31 1.80
N THR A 133 12.44 -10.01 1.74
CA THR A 133 12.95 -9.11 0.71
C THR A 133 14.11 -8.24 1.19
N ARG A 134 14.79 -8.60 2.29
CA ARG A 134 15.86 -7.81 2.91
C ARG A 134 16.93 -7.36 1.91
N ALA A 135 17.34 -8.26 1.01
CA ALA A 135 18.39 -8.00 0.02
C ALA A 135 17.86 -7.50 -1.34
N ASN A 136 16.55 -7.32 -1.50
CA ASN A 136 15.96 -7.07 -2.81
C ASN A 136 15.93 -5.60 -3.22
N TYR A 137 15.94 -4.69 -2.22
CA TYR A 137 15.76 -3.27 -2.47
C TYR A 137 16.80 -2.42 -1.76
N ARG A 138 17.29 -1.40 -2.46
CA ARG A 138 18.19 -0.38 -1.91
C ARG A 138 17.42 0.63 -1.06
N HIS A 139 16.25 1.07 -1.52
CA HIS A 139 15.37 2.00 -0.84
C HIS A 139 13.98 1.38 -0.63
N ARG A 140 13.33 1.73 0.48
CA ARG A 140 11.96 1.31 0.80
C ARG A 140 11.17 2.51 1.31
N ILE A 141 10.01 2.75 0.73
CA ILE A 141 9.09 3.82 1.13
C ILE A 141 7.73 3.20 1.45
N ALA A 142 7.10 3.62 2.54
CA ALA A 142 5.72 3.24 2.85
C ALA A 142 4.82 4.48 2.84
N TYR A 143 3.93 4.56 1.86
CA TYR A 143 2.99 5.67 1.70
C TYR A 143 1.64 5.35 2.34
N CYS A 144 1.51 5.60 3.65
CA CYS A 144 0.36 5.13 4.44
C CYS A 144 0.02 6.04 5.65
N ILE A 145 -1.25 5.94 6.09
CA ILE A 145 -1.83 6.70 7.21
C ILE A 145 -2.80 5.83 8.03
N GLY A 146 -3.16 6.29 9.23
CA GLY A 146 -4.13 5.63 10.10
C GLY A 146 -3.71 4.21 10.51
N ASP A 147 -4.69 3.29 10.62
CA ASP A 147 -4.45 1.91 11.06
C ASP A 147 -3.41 1.16 10.19
N PHE A 148 -3.28 1.51 8.90
CA PHE A 148 -2.26 0.95 8.01
C PHE A 148 -0.84 1.44 8.37
N ARG A 149 -0.71 2.72 8.73
CA ARG A 149 0.56 3.28 9.21
C ARG A 149 0.96 2.61 10.52
N THR A 150 0.03 2.47 11.46
CA THR A 150 0.28 1.79 12.73
C THR A 150 0.71 0.32 12.52
N ALA A 151 0.14 -0.39 11.54
CA ALA A 151 0.59 -1.74 11.20
C ALA A 151 2.03 -1.75 10.63
N MET A 152 2.37 -0.82 9.74
CA MET A 152 3.73 -0.66 9.21
C MET A 152 4.74 -0.31 10.31
N GLU A 153 4.43 0.66 11.17
CA GLU A 153 5.29 1.06 12.29
C GLU A 153 5.60 -0.11 13.22
N LYS A 154 4.57 -0.90 13.59
CA LYS A 154 4.76 -2.12 14.39
C LYS A 154 5.57 -3.19 13.68
N ALA A 155 5.44 -3.32 12.36
CA ALA A 155 6.26 -4.25 11.61
C ALA A 155 7.74 -3.87 11.68
N LEU A 156 8.06 -2.57 11.61
CA LEU A 156 9.45 -2.07 11.74
C LEU A 156 10.02 -2.24 13.15
N GLU A 157 9.18 -2.37 14.19
CA GLU A 157 9.66 -2.77 15.52
C GLU A 157 10.08 -4.25 15.57
N MET A 158 9.59 -5.08 14.65
CA MET A 158 9.88 -6.52 14.58
C MET A 158 11.13 -6.84 13.76
N VAL A 159 11.53 -5.96 12.84
CA VAL A 159 12.66 -6.19 11.92
C VAL A 159 13.58 -4.98 11.85
N ASP A 160 14.89 -5.23 11.83
CA ASP A 160 15.89 -4.19 11.59
C ASP A 160 16.03 -3.92 10.08
N ILE A 161 15.02 -3.26 9.50
CA ILE A 161 14.96 -2.88 8.08
C ILE A 161 14.46 -1.44 7.98
N LYS A 162 15.24 -0.59 7.32
CA LYS A 162 14.86 0.80 7.09
C LYS A 162 13.74 0.90 6.05
N VAL A 163 12.67 1.59 6.41
CA VAL A 163 11.58 2.01 5.53
C VAL A 163 11.23 3.47 5.84
N ASP A 164 11.26 4.33 4.84
CA ASP A 164 10.87 5.73 5.01
C ASP A 164 9.33 5.84 4.92
N ILE A 165 8.67 6.12 6.07
CA ILE A 165 7.21 6.20 6.16
C ILE A 165 6.75 7.63 5.86
N VAL A 166 5.90 7.77 4.84
CA VAL A 166 5.25 9.02 4.44
C VAL A 166 3.73 8.86 4.34
N PRO A 167 2.93 9.92 4.48
CA PRO A 167 3.29 11.33 4.69
C PRO A 167 4.01 11.59 6.01
N ARG A 168 4.71 12.71 6.14
CA ARG A 168 5.39 13.10 7.38
C ARG A 168 4.36 13.37 8.46
N GLU A 169 4.70 13.03 9.71
CA GLU A 169 3.81 13.25 10.86
C GLU A 169 3.37 14.72 10.96
N SER A 170 4.30 15.66 10.73
CA SER A 170 3.98 17.09 10.75
C SER A 170 2.96 17.49 9.67
N THR A 171 2.99 16.86 8.49
CA THR A 171 2.00 17.09 7.44
C THR A 171 0.67 16.47 7.81
N ILE A 172 0.66 15.25 8.36
CA ILE A 172 -0.57 14.62 8.85
C ILE A 172 -1.27 15.53 9.86
N GLN A 173 -0.56 16.01 10.89
CA GLN A 173 -1.12 16.87 11.92
C GLN A 173 -1.75 18.17 11.36
N ARG A 174 -1.13 18.79 10.35
CA ARG A 174 -1.70 19.98 9.68
C ARG A 174 -2.94 19.66 8.85
N MET A 175 -3.03 18.44 8.32
CA MET A 175 -4.10 18.02 7.41
C MET A 175 -5.26 17.31 8.11
N ILE A 176 -5.21 17.12 9.43
CA ILE A 176 -6.30 16.53 10.20
C ILE A 176 -7.58 17.37 10.04
N GLN A 177 -8.70 16.68 9.80
CA GLN A 177 -10.03 17.25 9.65
C GLN A 177 -10.95 16.68 10.74
N PRO A 178 -10.96 17.25 11.97
CA PRO A 178 -11.67 16.67 13.12
C PRO A 178 -13.18 16.48 12.90
N ASN A 179 -13.76 17.29 12.03
CA ASN A 179 -15.20 17.29 11.73
C ASN A 179 -15.61 16.29 10.65
N LYS A 180 -14.69 15.46 10.15
CA LYS A 180 -14.97 14.45 9.12
C LYS A 180 -14.95 13.04 9.73
N PRO A 181 -15.77 12.10 9.22
CA PRO A 181 -15.72 10.70 9.65
C PRO A 181 -14.35 10.05 9.44
N PHE A 182 -13.62 10.48 8.41
CA PHE A 182 -12.23 10.12 8.19
C PHE A 182 -11.35 11.35 8.40
N ILE A 183 -10.74 11.44 9.58
CA ILE A 183 -10.04 12.65 10.03
C ILE A 183 -8.70 12.88 9.33
N TYR A 184 -8.07 11.84 8.79
CA TYR A 184 -6.70 11.93 8.30
C TYR A 184 -6.56 12.55 6.90
N ASN A 185 -7.67 12.94 6.27
CA ASN A 185 -7.73 13.38 4.86
C ASN A 185 -7.22 12.32 3.86
N SER A 186 -7.49 12.49 2.57
CA SER A 186 -7.14 11.51 1.54
C SER A 186 -5.64 11.48 1.24
N LEU A 187 -5.05 10.28 1.10
CA LEU A 187 -3.71 10.08 0.50
C LEU A 187 -3.60 10.61 -0.95
N SER A 188 -4.70 11.02 -1.58
CA SER A 188 -4.67 11.72 -2.87
C SER A 188 -4.61 13.25 -2.75
N SER A 189 -4.42 13.81 -1.55
CA SER A 189 -4.25 15.25 -1.37
C SER A 189 -2.89 15.73 -1.88
N LYS A 190 -2.82 17.00 -2.29
CA LYS A 190 -1.59 17.64 -2.81
C LYS A 190 -0.44 17.50 -1.81
N GLU A 191 -0.70 17.77 -0.54
CA GLU A 191 0.30 17.83 0.52
C GLU A 191 0.90 16.45 0.83
N TYR A 192 0.08 15.40 0.81
CA TYR A 192 0.57 14.04 1.03
C TYR A 192 1.32 13.52 -0.19
N LEU A 193 0.84 13.83 -1.40
CA LEU A 193 1.56 13.50 -2.63
C LEU A 193 2.89 14.28 -2.73
N GLN A 194 2.97 15.49 -2.17
CA GLN A 194 4.22 16.23 -2.05
C GLN A 194 5.21 15.51 -1.13
N ASP A 195 4.78 15.09 0.06
CA ASP A 195 5.64 14.29 0.95
C ASP A 195 6.11 12.99 0.28
N PHE A 196 5.25 12.39 -0.54
CA PHE A 196 5.59 11.18 -1.29
C PHE A 196 6.63 11.46 -2.40
N SER A 197 6.45 12.55 -3.16
CA SER A 197 7.43 13.04 -4.15
C SER A 197 8.79 13.36 -3.49
N ASP A 198 8.77 14.07 -2.36
CA ASP A 198 9.96 14.40 -1.58
C ASP A 198 10.71 13.13 -1.16
N ALA A 199 10.01 12.11 -0.64
CA ALA A 199 10.65 10.85 -0.22
C ALA A 199 11.29 10.09 -1.38
N ILE A 200 10.65 10.06 -2.56
CA ILE A 200 11.21 9.41 -3.75
C ILE A 200 12.45 10.17 -4.25
N THR A 201 12.38 11.50 -4.32
CA THR A 201 13.51 12.32 -4.77
C THR A 201 14.68 12.26 -3.80
N ASP A 202 14.43 12.33 -2.49
CA ASP A 202 15.47 12.19 -1.46
C ASP A 202 16.13 10.79 -1.51
N ALA A 203 15.38 9.71 -1.76
CA ALA A 203 15.92 8.35 -1.88
C ALA A 203 16.93 8.21 -3.04
N PHE A 204 16.66 8.85 -4.18
CA PHE A 204 17.54 8.80 -5.36
C PHE A 204 18.54 9.97 -5.46
N GLY A 205 18.50 10.92 -4.52
CA GLY A 205 19.31 12.15 -4.61
C GLY A 205 18.93 13.03 -5.80
N LEU A 206 17.66 13.01 -6.21
CA LEU A 206 17.13 13.81 -7.31
C LEU A 206 16.72 15.22 -6.82
N PRO A 207 16.72 16.24 -7.71
CA PRO A 207 16.12 17.52 -7.38
C PRO A 207 14.65 17.36 -7.00
N ARG A 208 14.23 18.04 -5.93
CA ARG A 208 12.82 18.06 -5.52
C ARG A 208 11.96 18.70 -6.59
N ARG A 209 10.73 18.20 -6.73
CA ARG A 209 9.73 18.72 -7.66
C ARG A 209 8.42 18.99 -6.93
N GLU A 210 7.78 20.10 -7.29
CA GLU A 210 6.47 20.45 -6.72
C GLU A 210 5.40 19.54 -7.32
N VAL A 211 4.48 19.07 -6.50
CA VAL A 211 3.25 18.42 -6.93
C VAL A 211 2.20 19.49 -7.15
N GLY A 212 1.63 19.61 -8.35
CA GLY A 212 0.64 20.64 -8.69
C GLY A 212 -0.23 20.27 -9.89
N LEU A 213 -1.08 21.20 -10.33
CA LEU A 213 -1.89 21.04 -11.54
C LEU A 213 -1.04 21.39 -12.77
N LYS A 214 -1.28 20.68 -13.86
CA LYS A 214 -0.71 20.96 -15.17
C LYS A 214 -1.82 21.41 -16.10
N GLU A 215 -1.77 22.67 -16.55
CA GLU A 215 -2.84 23.30 -17.34
C GLU A 215 -3.18 22.51 -18.63
N ASP A 216 -2.22 21.80 -19.19
CA ASP A 216 -2.35 21.06 -20.44
C ASP A 216 -2.95 19.65 -20.30
N ILE A 217 -2.84 19.02 -19.12
CA ILE A 217 -3.24 17.61 -18.92
C ILE A 217 -4.12 17.34 -17.69
N SER A 218 -4.21 18.25 -16.72
CA SER A 218 -5.06 18.07 -15.55
C SER A 218 -6.53 18.16 -15.94
N VAL A 219 -7.28 17.10 -15.65
CA VAL A 219 -8.71 17.02 -16.00
C VAL A 219 -9.65 17.55 -14.91
N ASP A 220 -9.14 17.74 -13.68
CA ASP A 220 -9.87 18.31 -12.54
C ASP A 220 -8.92 18.95 -11.50
N ASP A 221 -9.50 19.66 -10.53
CA ASP A 221 -8.77 20.41 -9.47
C ASP A 221 -8.00 19.51 -8.49
N THR A 222 -8.04 18.20 -8.66
CA THR A 222 -7.32 17.21 -7.86
C THR A 222 -6.44 16.29 -8.71
N ASP A 223 -6.28 16.61 -9.99
CA ASP A 223 -5.51 15.83 -10.95
C ASP A 223 -4.03 16.23 -10.88
N TRP A 224 -3.39 15.84 -9.79
CA TRP A 224 -2.03 16.24 -9.42
C TRP A 224 -0.94 15.54 -10.24
N TYR A 225 0.08 16.31 -10.62
CA TYR A 225 1.30 15.86 -11.32
C TYR A 225 2.54 16.45 -10.66
N VAL A 226 3.68 15.84 -10.96
CA VAL A 226 4.98 16.41 -10.65
C VAL A 226 5.32 17.48 -11.71
N LEU A 227 5.58 18.71 -11.26
CA LEU A 227 5.90 19.90 -12.06
C LEU A 227 7.39 19.98 -12.41
#